data_AF-A0A6J1W9U3-F1
#
_entry.id   AF-A0A6J1W9U3-F1
#
_cell.length_a   1.000
_cell.length_b   1.000
_cell.length_c   1.000
_cell.angle_alpha   90.00
_cell.angle_beta   90.00
_cell.angle_gamma   90.00
#
_symmetry.space_group_name_H-M   'P 1'
#
loop_
_entity.id
_entity.type
_entity.pdbx_description
1 polymer ?
#
loop_
_entity_poly.entity_id
_entity_poly.type
_entity_poly.pdbx_seq_one_letter_code
_entity_poly.pdbx_strand_id
1 'polypeptide(L)'
;MIQPFILRRSKRDVEKQLTKKYEHVLKCRLSNRQKMMYEDVILQPETQDAVKSGHFVSVLHVLMQLQKICNHPDLINPRLCGSSYVSEALQFSTASLALKALESNLWKVADLSLFDLIGLEKKMTWYESQVVPKQKITRKLIEEIYTSPLPPPRPTPVKLKPN
;
A
#
# COMPACT_ATOMS: atom_id res chain seq x y z
N MET A 1 26.50 52.42 -34.78
CA MET A 1 27.46 51.76 -35.71
C MET A 1 27.32 50.25 -35.56
N ILE A 2 26.68 49.55 -36.50
CA ILE A 2 26.55 48.06 -36.47
C ILE A 2 26.81 47.43 -37.86
N GLN A 3 27.11 48.25 -38.86
CA GLN A 3 27.04 47.86 -40.27
C GLN A 3 28.16 46.96 -40.84
N PRO A 4 29.40 46.88 -40.29
CA PRO A 4 30.45 46.09 -40.95
C PRO A 4 30.37 44.57 -40.72
N PHE A 5 29.55 44.08 -39.79
CA PHE A 5 29.46 42.63 -39.46
C PHE A 5 28.08 42.01 -39.69
N ILE A 6 27.10 42.76 -40.21
CA ILE A 6 25.75 42.25 -40.43
C ILE A 6 25.54 41.97 -41.92
N LEU A 7 25.34 40.71 -42.25
CA LEU A 7 24.84 40.31 -43.57
C LEU A 7 23.31 40.43 -43.59
N ARG A 8 22.79 41.38 -44.36
CA ARG A 8 21.34 41.53 -44.60
C ARG A 8 21.08 41.45 -46.10
N ARG A 9 20.35 40.42 -46.54
CA ARG A 9 19.84 40.30 -47.92
C ARG A 9 18.32 40.39 -47.92
N SER A 10 17.75 41.01 -48.94
CA SER A 10 16.30 41.10 -49.05
C SER A 10 15.74 39.79 -49.56
N LYS A 11 14.55 39.41 -49.07
CA LYS A 11 13.85 38.20 -49.53
C LYS A 11 13.64 38.22 -51.06
N ARG A 12 13.46 39.42 -51.64
CA ARG A 12 13.34 39.67 -53.09
C ARG A 12 14.57 39.23 -53.89
N ASP A 13 15.76 39.27 -53.29
CA ASP A 13 17.02 38.93 -53.95
C ASP A 13 17.30 37.42 -53.94
N VAL A 14 16.63 36.67 -53.06
CA VAL A 14 16.89 35.24 -52.77
C VAL A 14 15.71 34.34 -53.15
N GLU A 15 14.47 34.84 -53.15
CA GLU A 15 13.24 34.07 -53.41
C GLU A 15 13.18 33.40 -54.78
N LYS A 16 13.90 33.89 -55.80
CA LYS A 16 13.91 33.29 -57.15
C LYS A 16 14.43 31.84 -57.17
N GLN A 17 15.20 31.44 -56.16
CA GLN A 17 15.78 30.10 -56.03
C GLN A 17 15.08 29.24 -54.96
N LEU A 18 14.11 29.78 -54.21
CA LEU A 18 13.47 29.12 -53.07
C LEU A 18 11.98 28.84 -53.34
N THR A 19 11.50 27.69 -52.90
CA THR A 19 10.07 27.31 -53.02
C THR A 19 9.18 28.17 -52.12
N LYS A 20 7.90 28.33 -52.51
CA LYS A 20 6.92 29.10 -51.73
C LYS A 20 6.65 28.43 -50.37
N LYS A 21 6.79 29.21 -49.29
CA LYS A 21 6.38 28.81 -47.93
C LYS A 21 4.89 29.09 -47.76
N TYR A 22 4.13 28.10 -47.29
CA TYR A 22 2.72 28.25 -46.91
C TYR A 22 2.58 28.13 -45.40
N GLU A 23 1.68 28.92 -44.82
CA GLU A 23 1.39 28.89 -43.38
C GLU A 23 -0.04 28.38 -43.18
N HIS A 24 -0.16 27.25 -42.48
CA HIS A 24 -1.45 26.64 -42.15
C HIS A 24 -1.71 26.79 -40.65
N VAL A 25 -2.82 27.45 -40.30
CA VAL A 25 -3.23 27.63 -38.91
C VAL A 25 -4.28 26.57 -38.55
N LEU A 26 -3.89 25.59 -37.74
CA LEU A 26 -4.77 24.54 -37.24
C LEU A 26 -5.23 24.86 -35.82
N LYS A 27 -6.55 24.91 -35.61
CA LYS A 27 -7.15 25.14 -34.29
C LYS A 27 -7.48 23.79 -33.64
N CYS A 28 -6.85 23.50 -32.51
CA CYS A 28 -7.07 22.27 -31.74
C CYS A 28 -7.95 22.54 -30.51
N ARG A 29 -8.69 21.52 -30.06
CA ARG A 29 -9.44 21.55 -28.80
C ARG A 29 -8.60 20.96 -27.67
N LEU A 30 -8.76 21.47 -26.45
CA LEU A 30 -8.13 20.91 -25.25
C LEU A 30 -8.81 19.59 -24.84
N SER A 31 -8.03 18.63 -24.35
CA SER A 31 -8.53 17.39 -23.74
C SER A 31 -9.22 17.67 -22.39
N ASN A 32 -10.08 16.76 -21.92
CA ASN A 32 -10.79 16.93 -20.64
C ASN A 32 -9.83 17.12 -19.46
N ARG A 33 -8.72 16.36 -19.44
CA ARG A 33 -7.70 16.49 -18.39
C ARG A 33 -7.01 17.85 -18.43
N GLN A 34 -6.68 18.35 -19.62
CA GLN A 34 -6.09 19.68 -19.78
C GLN A 34 -7.06 20.78 -19.36
N LYS A 35 -8.35 20.67 -19.71
CA LYS A 35 -9.38 21.64 -19.29
C LYS A 35 -9.48 21.74 -17.77
N MET A 36 -9.55 20.60 -17.08
CA MET A 36 -9.59 20.56 -15.62
C MET A 36 -8.37 21.25 -15.00
N MET A 37 -7.15 20.88 -15.43
CA MET A 37 -5.93 21.54 -14.94
C MET A 37 -5.88 23.03 -15.27
N TYR A 38 -6.41 23.43 -16.43
CA TYR A 38 -6.45 24.82 -16.87
C TYR A 38 -7.40 25.63 -15.98
N GLU A 39 -8.57 25.08 -15.68
CA GLU A 39 -9.54 25.67 -14.74
C GLU A 39 -8.94 25.77 -13.33
N ASP A 40 -8.27 24.72 -12.84
CA ASP A 40 -7.61 24.72 -11.52
C ASP A 40 -6.62 25.88 -11.38
N VAL A 41 -5.78 26.11 -12.40
CA VAL A 41 -4.79 27.21 -12.39
C VAL A 41 -5.46 28.58 -12.41
N ILE A 42 -6.57 28.75 -13.15
CA ILE A 42 -7.29 30.03 -13.24
C ILE A 42 -8.08 30.34 -11.96
N LEU A 43 -8.62 29.30 -11.32
CA LEU A 43 -9.40 29.42 -10.09
C LEU A 43 -8.53 29.59 -8.85
N GLN A 44 -7.24 29.24 -8.92
CA GLN A 44 -6.30 29.42 -7.82
C GLN A 44 -6.22 30.90 -7.41
N PRO A 45 -6.41 31.24 -6.11
CA PRO A 45 -6.46 32.62 -5.65
C PRO A 45 -5.14 33.35 -5.88
N GLU A 46 -4.01 32.65 -5.73
CA GLU A 46 -2.67 33.20 -6.01
C GLU A 46 -2.55 33.68 -7.46
N THR A 47 -3.14 32.95 -8.41
CA THR A 47 -3.18 33.31 -9.83
C THR A 47 -4.02 34.57 -10.05
N GLN A 48 -5.19 34.64 -9.40
CA GLN A 48 -6.06 35.81 -9.46
C GLN A 48 -5.36 37.05 -8.91
N ASP A 49 -4.65 36.90 -7.80
CA ASP A 49 -3.93 37.99 -7.14
C ASP A 49 -2.68 38.39 -7.93
N ALA A 50 -1.98 37.45 -8.54
CA ALA A 50 -0.89 37.71 -9.47
C ALA A 50 -1.35 38.54 -10.68
N VAL A 51 -2.52 38.22 -11.23
CA VAL A 51 -3.10 38.96 -12.36
C VAL A 51 -3.60 40.34 -11.92
N LYS A 52 -4.22 40.47 -10.74
CA LYS A 52 -4.71 41.75 -10.20
C LYS A 52 -3.58 42.69 -9.78
N SER A 53 -2.53 42.16 -9.16
CA SER A 53 -1.36 42.94 -8.72
C SER A 53 -0.53 43.46 -9.89
N GLY A 54 -0.64 42.86 -11.08
CA GLY A 54 0.07 43.28 -12.28
C GLY A 54 1.58 43.05 -12.22
N HIS A 55 2.07 42.29 -11.24
CA HIS A 55 3.50 42.01 -11.13
C HIS A 55 3.95 41.11 -12.28
N PHE A 56 4.80 41.65 -13.16
CA PHE A 56 5.18 41.02 -14.42
C PHE A 56 5.67 39.57 -14.27
N VAL A 57 6.53 39.32 -13.27
CA VAL A 57 7.09 37.97 -13.04
C VAL A 57 6.00 36.97 -12.67
N SER A 58 5.03 37.40 -11.86
CA SER A 58 3.94 36.55 -11.40
C SER A 58 2.99 36.22 -12.54
N VAL A 59 2.64 37.22 -13.36
CA VAL A 59 1.84 37.02 -14.57
C VAL A 59 2.56 36.11 -15.57
N LEU A 60 3.86 36.31 -15.78
CA LEU A 60 4.66 35.45 -16.66
C LEU A 60 4.66 34.00 -16.18
N HIS A 61 4.75 33.77 -14.87
CA HIS A 61 4.71 32.43 -14.28
C HIS A 61 3.39 31.73 -14.60
N VAL A 62 2.27 32.43 -14.41
CA VAL A 62 0.93 31.92 -14.74
C VAL A 62 0.83 31.58 -16.23
N LEU A 63 1.25 32.49 -17.11
CA LEU A 63 1.21 32.27 -18.56
C LEU A 63 2.07 31.08 -18.99
N MET A 64 3.26 30.94 -18.41
CA MET A 64 4.13 29.79 -18.65
C MET A 64 3.46 28.48 -18.23
N GLN A 65 2.76 28.46 -17.10
CA GLN A 65 2.04 27.28 -16.63
C GLN A 65 0.89 26.91 -17.58
N LEU A 66 0.06 27.88 -17.97
CA LEU A 66 -1.01 27.65 -18.95
C LEU A 66 -0.46 27.15 -20.30
N GLN A 67 0.67 27.70 -20.76
CA GLN A 67 1.33 27.24 -21.98
C GLN A 67 1.81 25.78 -21.87
N LYS A 68 2.36 25.38 -20.71
CA LYS A 68 2.75 23.98 -20.46
C LYS A 68 1.55 23.03 -20.51
N ILE A 69 0.39 23.41 -19.94
CA ILE A 69 -0.85 22.61 -20.01
C ILE A 69 -1.26 22.39 -21.47
N CYS A 70 -1.28 23.47 -22.26
CA CYS A 70 -1.68 23.42 -23.68
C CYS A 70 -0.74 22.54 -24.51
N ASN A 71 0.56 22.56 -24.23
CA ASN A 71 1.54 21.73 -24.92
C ASN A 71 1.36 20.24 -24.57
N HIS A 72 1.45 19.88 -23.29
CA HIS A 72 1.23 18.50 -22.84
C HIS A 72 0.98 18.43 -21.32
N PRO A 73 -0.07 17.73 -20.83
CA PRO A 73 -0.43 17.70 -19.41
C PRO A 73 0.66 17.07 -18.50
N ASP A 74 1.46 16.16 -19.03
CA ASP A 74 2.51 15.49 -18.24
C ASP A 74 3.73 16.39 -17.96
N LEU A 75 3.83 17.57 -18.58
CA LEU A 75 4.85 18.57 -18.26
C LEU A 75 4.61 19.25 -16.90
N ILE A 76 3.40 19.11 -16.34
CA ILE A 76 3.02 19.68 -15.05
C ILE A 76 2.81 18.56 -14.05
N ASN A 77 1.91 17.63 -14.36
CA ASN A 77 1.58 16.52 -13.48
C ASN A 77 1.73 15.21 -14.26
N PRO A 78 2.93 14.60 -14.26
CA PRO A 78 3.13 13.32 -14.92
C PRO A 78 2.25 12.25 -14.24
N ARG A 79 1.70 11.34 -15.04
CA ARG A 79 1.01 10.16 -14.48
C ARG A 79 2.06 9.22 -13.91
N LEU A 80 2.17 9.16 -12.59
CA LEU A 80 2.96 8.13 -11.93
C LEU A 80 2.26 6.79 -12.18
N CYS A 81 2.99 5.80 -12.72
CA CYS A 81 2.51 4.43 -12.76
C CYS A 81 2.23 4.02 -11.31
N GLY A 82 0.99 3.62 -11.02
CA GLY A 82 0.50 3.43 -9.66
C GLY A 82 1.48 2.64 -8.81
N SER A 83 2.18 3.32 -7.91
CA SER A 83 2.89 2.62 -6.86
C SER A 83 1.82 2.03 -5.95
N SER A 84 1.99 0.75 -5.60
CA SER A 84 1.25 0.19 -4.48
C SER A 84 1.39 1.13 -3.29
N TYR A 85 0.27 1.43 -2.61
CA TYR A 85 0.29 2.28 -1.43
C TYR A 85 1.38 1.80 -0.46
N VAL A 86 2.41 2.62 -0.27
CA VAL A 86 3.52 2.32 0.64
C VAL A 86 3.05 2.79 2.01
N SER A 87 2.55 1.85 2.81
CA SER A 87 2.31 2.08 4.23
C SER A 87 3.61 1.84 4.99
N GLU A 88 3.94 2.73 5.93
CA GLU A 88 5.05 2.49 6.84
C GLU A 88 4.77 1.25 7.71
N ALA A 89 5.83 0.60 8.20
CA ALA A 89 5.68 -0.54 9.08
C ALA A 89 4.91 -0.14 10.34
N LEU A 90 3.84 -0.89 10.65
CA LEU A 90 3.00 -0.63 11.81
C LEU A 90 3.78 -0.92 13.09
N GLN A 91 4.08 0.12 13.86
CA GLN A 91 4.74 -0.03 15.16
C GLN A 91 3.68 -0.33 16.22
N PHE A 92 3.75 -1.51 16.83
CA PHE A 92 2.89 -1.88 17.95
C PHE A 92 3.66 -1.72 19.26
N SER A 93 3.18 -0.86 20.14
CA SER A 93 3.61 -0.80 21.54
C SER A 93 2.61 -1.60 22.38
N THR A 94 2.98 -2.82 22.76
CA THR A 94 2.16 -3.69 23.61
C THR A 94 2.62 -3.63 25.05
N ALA A 95 1.66 -3.53 25.99
CA ALA A 95 1.96 -3.57 27.42
C ALA A 95 2.64 -4.90 27.80
N SER A 96 3.64 -4.83 28.69
CA SER A 96 4.44 -5.99 29.12
C SER A 96 3.59 -7.12 29.70
N LEU A 97 2.47 -6.81 30.35
CA LEU A 97 1.51 -7.78 30.86
C LEU A 97 0.85 -8.62 29.75
N ALA A 98 0.55 -8.00 28.60
CA ALA A 98 -0.05 -8.71 27.47
C ALA A 98 0.97 -9.65 26.80
N LEU A 99 2.23 -9.21 26.67
CA LEU A 99 3.31 -10.08 26.21
C LEU A 99 3.54 -11.25 27.18
N LYS A 100 3.53 -10.99 28.48
CA LYS A 100 3.69 -12.03 29.52
C LYS A 100 2.54 -13.04 29.54
N ALA A 101 1.32 -12.60 29.22
CA ALA A 101 0.17 -13.49 29.05
C ALA A 101 0.32 -14.38 27.80
N LEU A 102 0.83 -13.83 26.68
CA LEU A 102 1.12 -14.57 25.46
C LEU A 102 2.31 -15.54 25.61
N GLU A 103 3.30 -15.19 26.44
CA GLU A 103 4.46 -16.04 26.78
C GLU A 103 4.14 -17.17 27.77
N SER A 104 2.94 -17.17 28.36
CA SER A 104 2.52 -18.26 29.23
C SER A 104 2.35 -19.52 28.38
N ASN A 105 3.44 -20.29 28.31
CA ASN A 105 3.51 -21.52 27.58
C ASN A 105 2.46 -22.48 28.15
N LEU A 106 1.41 -22.77 27.40
CA LEU A 106 0.42 -23.81 27.74
C LEU A 106 1.11 -25.15 28.06
N TRP A 107 2.25 -25.42 27.43
CA TRP A 107 3.13 -26.56 27.64
C TRP A 107 3.86 -26.59 29.00
N LYS A 108 3.92 -25.49 29.74
CA LYS A 108 4.41 -25.48 31.13
C LYS A 108 3.35 -25.94 32.12
N VAL A 109 2.07 -25.88 31.73
CA VAL A 109 0.92 -26.23 32.57
C VAL A 109 0.46 -27.66 32.29
N ALA A 110 0.61 -28.15 31.06
CA ALA A 110 0.25 -29.51 30.67
C ALA A 110 1.51 -30.34 30.33
N ASP A 111 1.78 -31.39 31.11
CA ASP A 111 2.80 -32.38 30.78
C ASP A 111 2.28 -33.28 29.64
N LEU A 112 2.74 -32.99 28.43
CA LEU A 112 2.41 -33.72 27.21
C LEU A 112 3.50 -34.72 26.82
N SER A 113 4.44 -35.02 27.74
CA SER A 113 5.49 -36.03 27.55
C SER A 113 4.95 -37.41 27.15
N LEU A 114 3.77 -37.80 27.66
CA LEU A 114 3.05 -39.02 27.29
C LEU A 114 2.67 -39.10 25.79
N PHE A 115 2.57 -37.95 25.11
CA PHE A 115 2.20 -37.84 23.70
C PHE A 115 3.35 -37.35 22.82
N ASP A 116 4.55 -37.16 23.37
CA ASP A 116 5.74 -36.78 22.61
C ASP A 116 6.33 -38.00 21.87
N LEU A 117 5.64 -38.36 20.79
CA LEU A 117 6.00 -39.47 19.91
C LEU A 117 7.38 -39.28 19.25
N ILE A 118 7.87 -38.03 19.16
CA ILE A 118 9.16 -37.68 18.56
C ILE A 118 10.28 -37.81 19.61
N GLY A 119 10.02 -37.41 20.87
CA GLY A 119 10.98 -37.52 21.97
C GLY A 119 11.27 -38.95 22.44
N LEU A 120 10.37 -39.90 22.20
CA LEU A 120 10.53 -41.31 22.59
C LEU A 120 11.50 -42.10 21.71
N GLU A 121 11.76 -41.65 20.47
CA GLU A 121 12.58 -42.37 19.48
C GLU A 121 14.02 -42.65 19.95
N LYS A 122 14.55 -41.81 20.85
CA LYS A 122 15.92 -41.93 21.38
C LYS A 122 16.03 -42.37 22.84
N LYS A 123 14.91 -42.46 23.56
CA LYS A 123 14.88 -42.77 25.00
C LYS A 123 14.32 -44.15 25.32
N MET A 124 13.55 -44.71 24.40
CA MET A 124 12.85 -45.97 24.61
C MET A 124 13.68 -47.13 24.12
N THR A 125 14.01 -48.06 25.00
CA THR A 125 14.71 -49.29 24.62
C THR A 125 13.76 -50.20 23.84
N TRP A 126 14.30 -51.08 22.99
CA TRP A 126 13.49 -52.01 22.19
C TRP A 126 12.55 -52.85 23.06
N TYR A 127 13.00 -53.28 24.24
CA TYR A 127 12.18 -54.06 25.18
C TYR A 127 10.98 -53.26 25.70
N GLU A 128 11.18 -51.99 26.09
CA GLU A 128 10.10 -51.12 26.56
C GLU A 128 9.04 -50.90 25.47
N SER A 129 9.46 -50.80 24.21
CA SER A 129 8.54 -50.70 23.06
C SER A 129 7.63 -51.90 22.85
N GLN A 130 8.06 -53.09 23.27
CA GLN A 130 7.23 -54.29 23.22
C GLN A 130 6.21 -54.36 24.35
N VAL A 131 6.42 -53.60 25.44
CA VAL A 131 5.51 -53.57 26.59
C VAL A 131 4.42 -52.52 26.42
N VAL A 132 4.66 -51.42 25.71
CA VAL A 132 3.68 -50.35 25.45
C VAL A 132 2.35 -50.84 24.83
N PRO A 133 2.33 -51.80 23.88
CA PRO A 133 1.08 -52.39 23.40
C PRO A 133 0.22 -53.04 24.48
N LYS A 134 0.79 -53.44 25.63
CA LYS A 134 0.05 -53.99 26.79
C LYS A 134 -0.64 -52.92 27.62
N GLN A 135 -0.23 -51.66 27.49
CA GLN A 135 -0.90 -50.50 28.09
C GLN A 135 -2.01 -49.93 27.18
N LYS A 136 -2.22 -50.50 26.00
CA LYS A 136 -3.38 -50.15 25.16
C LYS A 136 -4.67 -50.44 25.95
N ILE A 137 -5.62 -49.53 25.82
CA ILE A 137 -6.94 -49.67 26.44
C ILE A 137 -7.54 -51.01 26.00
N THR A 138 -7.88 -51.85 26.98
CA THR A 138 -8.47 -53.17 26.70
C THR A 138 -9.93 -53.02 26.30
N ARG A 139 -10.43 -53.91 25.43
CA ARG A 139 -11.85 -53.89 25.00
C ARG A 139 -12.83 -53.93 26.18
N LYS A 140 -12.47 -54.61 27.27
CA LYS A 140 -13.27 -54.67 28.50
C LYS A 140 -13.52 -53.28 29.11
N LEU A 141 -12.48 -52.44 29.18
CA LEU A 141 -12.62 -51.08 29.70
C LEU A 141 -13.45 -50.20 28.78
N ILE A 142 -13.38 -50.42 27.46
CA ILE A 142 -14.21 -49.72 26.48
C ILE A 142 -15.69 -50.06 26.71
N GLU A 143 -16.02 -51.35 26.81
CA GLU A 143 -17.38 -51.83 27.07
C GLU A 143 -17.92 -51.35 28.42
N GLU A 144 -17.09 -51.32 29.47
CA GLU A 144 -17.46 -50.79 30.79
C GLU A 144 -17.81 -49.28 30.73
N ILE A 145 -17.04 -48.49 29.99
CA ILE A 145 -17.33 -47.07 29.80
C ILE A 145 -18.65 -46.87 29.04
N TYR A 146 -18.89 -47.65 27.97
CA TYR A 146 -20.13 -47.55 27.19
C TYR A 146 -21.37 -48.04 27.94
N THR A 147 -21.19 -48.96 28.90
CA THR A 147 -22.29 -49.48 29.73
C THR A 147 -22.49 -48.68 31.03
N SER A 148 -21.57 -47.78 31.37
CA SER A 148 -21.68 -46.93 32.56
C SER A 148 -22.85 -45.93 32.44
N PRO A 149 -23.59 -45.68 33.53
CA PRO A 149 -24.68 -44.70 33.52
C PRO A 149 -24.13 -43.29 33.26
N LEU A 150 -24.89 -42.49 32.50
CA LEU A 150 -24.50 -41.12 32.16
C LEU A 150 -24.18 -40.31 33.43
N PRO A 151 -23.07 -39.56 33.45
CA PRO A 151 -22.74 -38.72 34.59
C PRO A 151 -23.85 -37.68 34.82
N PRO A 152 -24.08 -37.27 36.07
CA PRO A 152 -25.10 -36.28 36.39
C PRO A 152 -24.87 -34.98 35.62
N PRO A 153 -25.94 -34.28 35.20
CA PRO A 153 -25.82 -33.05 34.44
C PRO A 153 -25.01 -32.02 35.24
N ARG A 154 -24.11 -31.30 34.54
CA ARG A 154 -23.28 -30.27 35.16
C ARG A 154 -24.19 -29.24 35.85
N PRO A 155 -23.93 -28.87 37.12
CA PRO A 155 -24.74 -27.87 37.81
C PRO A 155 -24.71 -26.55 37.05
N THR A 156 -25.85 -25.86 36.99
CA THR A 156 -25.99 -24.59 36.31
C THR A 156 -25.05 -23.54 36.92
N PRO A 157 -24.32 -22.76 36.11
CA PRO A 157 -23.38 -21.77 36.63
C PRO A 157 -24.13 -20.72 37.46
N VAL A 158 -23.80 -20.66 38.76
CA VAL A 158 -24.36 -19.67 39.68
C VAL A 158 -23.56 -18.37 39.52
N LYS A 159 -24.25 -17.26 39.27
CA LYS A 159 -23.64 -15.93 39.29
C LYS A 159 -23.27 -15.59 40.73
N LEU A 160 -21.97 -15.60 41.04
CA LEU A 160 -21.46 -15.08 42.31
C LEU A 160 -21.70 -13.56 42.32
N LYS A 161 -22.51 -13.09 43.28
CA LYS A 161 -22.65 -11.66 43.53
C LYS A 161 -21.40 -11.19 44.29
N PRO A 162 -20.70 -10.13 43.84
CA PRO A 162 -19.62 -9.54 44.60
C PRO A 162 -20.18 -8.88 45.86
N ASN A 163 -19.58 -9.15 47.01
CA ASN A 163 -19.74 -8.37 48.23
C ASN A 163 -18.85 -7.14 48.18
#